data_AF-A0A848MZU4-F1
#
_entry.id   AF-A0A848MZU4-F1
#
_cell.length_a   1.000
_cell.length_b   1.000
_cell.length_c   1.000
_cell.angle_alpha   90.00
_cell.angle_beta   90.00
_cell.angle_gamma   90.00
#
_symmetry.space_group_name_H-M   'P 1'
#
loop_
_entity.id
_entity.type
_entity.pdbx_description
1 polymer ?
#
loop_
_entity_poly.entity_id
_entity_poly.type
_entity_poly.pdbx_seq_one_letter_code
_entity_poly.pdbx_strand_id
1 'polypeptide(L)'
;MKDWMDLKAIEELLVTLRKKEYDDVKNKPVEKSIQLALSKIKQLKKECHQNLREVELTITDSMLLLLTTEAQIINIIEVVIYSDFTNQRTLTYYLERESAFAYQDYIEDIQHYADDFQQIGILPKFYMENVVNPKK
;
A
#
# COMPACT_ATOMS: atom_id res chain seq x y z
N MET A 1 -1.10 10.90 12.88
CA MET A 1 -0.76 9.53 12.45
C MET A 1 -1.82 8.47 12.79
N LYS A 2 -2.84 8.74 13.62
CA LYS A 2 -3.79 7.71 14.09
C LYS A 2 -4.54 6.96 12.97
N ASP A 3 -4.67 7.58 11.79
CA ASP A 3 -5.43 7.05 10.64
C ASP A 3 -4.56 6.73 9.41
N TRP A 4 -3.22 6.83 9.50
CA TRP A 4 -2.35 6.50 8.36
C TRP A 4 -2.45 5.02 8.00
N MET A 5 -2.70 4.72 6.72
CA MET A 5 -2.89 3.35 6.19
C MET A 5 -3.89 2.53 7.01
N ASP A 6 -5.04 3.11 7.36
CA ASP A 6 -6.08 2.44 8.15
C ASP A 6 -6.48 1.09 7.52
N LEU A 7 -6.49 0.03 8.32
CA LEU A 7 -6.68 -1.33 7.80
C LEU A 7 -8.10 -1.57 7.29
N LYS A 8 -9.11 -0.91 7.87
CA LYS A 8 -10.49 -1.05 7.39
C LYS A 8 -10.65 -0.33 6.05
N ALA A 9 -10.13 0.89 5.94
CA ALA A 9 -10.12 1.62 4.68
C ALA A 9 -9.39 0.83 3.56
N ILE A 10 -8.26 0.19 3.90
CA ILE A 10 -7.53 -0.67 2.94
C ILE A 10 -8.34 -1.91 2.56
N GLU A 11 -8.99 -2.58 3.52
CA GLU A 11 -9.85 -3.73 3.23
C GLU A 11 -11.02 -3.36 2.30
N GLU A 12 -11.68 -2.23 2.59
CA GLU A 12 -12.75 -1.70 1.74
C GLU A 12 -12.25 -1.34 0.33
N LEU A 13 -11.07 -0.73 0.21
CA LEU A 13 -10.43 -0.41 -1.06
C LEU A 13 -10.14 -1.68 -1.87
N LEU A 14 -9.50 -2.68 -1.24
CA LEU A 14 -9.17 -3.97 -1.87
C LEU A 14 -10.41 -4.68 -2.40
N VAL A 15 -11.45 -4.79 -1.58
CA VAL A 15 -12.72 -5.42 -1.96
C VAL A 15 -13.38 -4.66 -3.11
N THR A 16 -13.40 -3.32 -3.04
CA THR A 16 -14.05 -2.47 -4.05
C THR A 16 -13.35 -2.57 -5.39
N LEU A 17 -12.01 -2.39 -5.40
CA LEU A 17 -11.23 -2.41 -6.64
C LEU A 17 -11.15 -3.82 -7.22
N ARG A 18 -10.94 -4.87 -6.41
CA ARG A 18 -10.92 -6.24 -6.93
C ARG A 18 -12.26 -6.65 -7.53
N LYS A 19 -13.38 -6.23 -6.92
CA LYS A 19 -14.71 -6.47 -7.49
C LYS A 19 -14.89 -5.77 -8.83
N LYS A 20 -14.41 -4.53 -8.95
CA LYS A 20 -14.48 -3.74 -10.19
C LYS A 20 -13.65 -4.38 -11.32
N GLU A 21 -12.45 -4.85 -11.01
CA GLU A 21 -11.50 -5.36 -12.02
C GLU A 21 -11.76 -6.82 -12.43
N TYR A 22 -12.11 -7.71 -11.49
CA TYR A 22 -12.23 -9.16 -11.75
C TYR A 22 -13.54 -9.81 -11.26
N ASP A 23 -14.34 -9.13 -10.44
CA ASP A 23 -15.59 -9.64 -9.81
C ASP A 23 -15.44 -11.00 -9.09
N ASP A 24 -14.24 -11.31 -8.59
CA ASP A 24 -13.92 -12.61 -8.00
C ASP A 24 -13.55 -12.52 -6.51
N VAL A 25 -13.96 -11.46 -5.82
CA VAL A 25 -13.61 -11.21 -4.40
C VAL A 25 -14.02 -12.36 -3.47
N LYS A 26 -15.06 -13.13 -3.85
CA LYS A 26 -15.55 -14.32 -3.10
C LYS A 26 -14.79 -15.61 -3.43
N ASN A 27 -13.79 -15.55 -4.31
CA ASN A 27 -12.95 -16.68 -4.67
C ASN A 27 -12.00 -16.98 -3.49
N LYS A 28 -11.98 -18.22 -3.01
CA LYS A 28 -11.22 -18.62 -1.81
C LYS A 28 -9.72 -18.23 -1.87
N PRO A 29 -8.98 -18.49 -2.97
CA PRO A 29 -7.63 -17.96 -3.17
C PRO A 29 -7.50 -16.43 -3.02
N VAL A 30 -8.45 -15.66 -3.55
CA VAL A 30 -8.47 -14.19 -3.46
C VAL A 30 -8.73 -13.74 -2.02
N GLU A 31 -9.76 -14.29 -1.36
CA GLU A 31 -10.06 -14.00 0.05
C GLU A 31 -8.85 -14.25 0.95
N LYS A 32 -8.16 -15.39 0.77
CA LYS A 32 -6.93 -15.72 1.50
C LYS A 32 -5.81 -14.71 1.24
N SER A 33 -5.69 -14.24 0.01
CA SER A 33 -4.66 -13.26 -0.38
C SER A 33 -4.94 -11.88 0.23
N ILE A 34 -6.21 -11.44 0.24
CA ILE A 34 -6.64 -10.22 0.94
C ILE A 34 -6.29 -10.31 2.44
N GLN A 35 -6.65 -11.41 3.12
CA GLN A 35 -6.35 -11.56 4.54
C GLN A 35 -4.83 -11.60 4.83
N LEU A 36 -4.05 -12.25 3.97
CA LEU A 36 -2.59 -12.26 4.09
C LEU A 36 -2.00 -10.86 3.88
N ALA A 37 -2.51 -10.11 2.91
CA ALA A 37 -2.11 -8.73 2.66
C ALA A 37 -2.38 -7.83 3.87
N LEU A 38 -3.59 -7.87 4.43
CA LEU A 38 -3.95 -7.11 5.63
C LEU A 38 -3.04 -7.45 6.82
N SER A 39 -2.70 -8.73 7.00
CA SER A 39 -1.76 -9.17 8.03
C SER A 39 -0.35 -8.60 7.81
N LYS A 40 0.18 -8.66 6.58
CA LYS A 40 1.48 -8.09 6.21
C LYS A 40 1.52 -6.57 6.38
N ILE A 41 0.49 -5.87 5.93
CA ILE A 41 0.36 -4.41 6.09
C ILE A 41 0.35 -4.04 7.58
N LYS A 42 -0.40 -4.78 8.40
CA LYS A 42 -0.40 -4.58 9.86
C LYS A 42 1.00 -4.75 10.47
N GLN A 43 1.76 -5.75 10.01
CA GLN A 43 3.13 -5.98 10.44
C GLN A 43 4.03 -4.81 10.03
N LEU A 44 4.05 -4.41 8.76
CA LEU A 44 4.84 -3.29 8.25
C LEU A 44 4.56 -1.99 9.01
N LYS A 45 3.28 -1.69 9.26
CA LYS A 45 2.89 -0.53 10.09
C LYS A 45 3.45 -0.61 11.50
N LYS A 46 3.43 -1.79 12.12
CA LYS A 46 3.94 -1.97 13.48
C LYS A 46 5.45 -1.75 13.51
N GLU A 47 6.18 -2.37 12.59
CA GLU A 47 7.64 -2.26 12.47
C GLU A 47 8.07 -0.81 12.22
N CYS A 48 7.40 -0.12 11.29
CA CYS A 48 7.64 1.30 11.03
C CYS A 48 7.44 2.17 12.28
N HIS A 49 6.31 2.00 12.99
CA HIS A 49 6.06 2.75 14.23
C HIS A 49 7.05 2.44 15.36
N GLN A 50 7.53 1.19 15.45
CA GLN A 50 8.54 0.80 16.43
C GLN A 50 9.87 1.50 16.11
N ASN A 51 10.32 1.41 14.85
CA ASN A 51 11.56 2.05 14.41
C ASN A 51 11.54 3.58 14.60
N LEU A 52 10.41 4.24 14.30
CA LEU A 52 10.24 5.68 14.53
C LEU A 52 10.28 6.09 16.02
N ARG A 53 10.05 5.17 16.95
CA ARG A 53 10.04 5.44 18.40
C ARG A 53 11.33 5.03 19.08
N GLU A 54 11.93 3.92 18.65
CA GLU A 54 13.02 3.24 19.33
C GLU A 54 14.39 3.66 18.77
N VAL A 55 14.43 4.25 17.57
CA VAL A 55 15.66 4.71 16.93
C VAL A 55 15.66 6.23 16.89
N GLU A 56 16.77 6.85 17.31
CA GLU A 56 16.98 8.28 17.17
C GLU A 56 17.25 8.61 15.69
N LEU A 57 16.17 8.85 14.95
CA LEU A 57 16.21 9.17 13.52
C LEU A 57 16.14 10.68 13.31
N THR A 58 16.82 11.17 12.28
CA THR A 58 16.58 12.53 11.81
C THR A 58 15.16 12.64 11.25
N ILE A 59 14.65 13.87 11.07
CA ILE A 59 13.35 14.10 10.43
C ILE A 59 13.35 13.52 9.01
N THR A 60 14.46 13.70 8.27
CA THR A 60 14.60 13.16 6.91
C THR A 60 14.55 11.64 6.89
N ASP A 61 15.28 10.97 7.80
CA ASP A 61 15.27 9.50 7.87
C ASP A 61 13.91 8.95 8.31
N SER A 62 13.24 9.65 9.24
CA SER A 62 11.88 9.32 9.67
C SER A 62 10.88 9.40 8.50
N MET A 63 10.99 10.44 7.67
CA MET A 63 10.17 10.59 6.48
C MET A 63 10.49 9.53 5.42
N LEU A 64 11.77 9.25 5.19
CA LEU A 64 12.18 8.20 4.25
C LEU A 64 11.63 6.83 4.66
N LEU A 65 11.71 6.49 5.94
CA LEU A 65 11.16 5.26 6.50
C LEU A 65 9.63 5.18 6.31
N LEU A 66 8.90 6.25 6.60
CA LEU A 66 7.45 6.33 6.40
C LEU A 66 7.09 6.12 4.93
N LEU A 67 7.73 6.84 4.01
CA LEU A 67 7.44 6.78 2.58
C LEU A 67 7.82 5.43 1.96
N THR A 68 8.93 4.83 2.41
CA THR A 68 9.33 3.49 1.97
C THR A 68 8.34 2.43 2.43
N THR A 69 7.89 2.52 3.69
CA THR A 69 6.87 1.60 4.23
C THR A 69 5.55 1.77 3.49
N GLU A 70 5.15 3.01 3.21
CA GLU A 70 3.96 3.33 2.44
C GLU A 70 3.99 2.74 1.02
N ALA A 71 5.12 2.88 0.31
CA ALA A 71 5.28 2.28 -1.01
C ALA A 71 5.15 0.75 -0.98
N GLN A 72 5.74 0.09 0.03
CA GLN A 72 5.58 -1.35 0.22
C GLN A 72 4.13 -1.76 0.47
N ILE A 73 3.38 -0.96 1.23
CA ILE A 73 1.96 -1.20 1.49
C ILE A 73 1.15 -1.03 0.19
N ILE A 74 1.40 0.02 -0.58
CA ILE A 74 0.70 0.27 -1.85
C ILE A 74 0.99 -0.85 -2.85
N ASN A 75 2.25 -1.28 -2.99
CA ASN A 75 2.59 -2.41 -3.83
C ASN A 75 1.87 -3.71 -3.41
N ILE A 76 1.74 -3.98 -2.10
CA ILE A 76 0.92 -5.10 -1.62
C ILE A 76 -0.54 -4.96 -2.08
N ILE A 77 -1.09 -3.75 -2.01
CA ILE A 77 -2.48 -3.48 -2.41
C ILE A 77 -2.65 -3.72 -3.92
N GLU A 78 -1.76 -3.20 -4.75
CA GLU A 78 -1.78 -3.40 -6.21
C GLU A 78 -1.70 -4.87 -6.61
N VAL A 79 -0.76 -5.60 -6.02
CA VAL A 79 -0.61 -7.04 -6.26
C VAL A 79 -1.94 -7.76 -6.00
N VAL A 80 -2.63 -7.42 -4.91
CA VAL A 80 -3.92 -8.05 -4.59
C VAL A 80 -5.02 -7.66 -5.57
N ILE A 81 -5.04 -6.40 -6.04
CA ILE A 81 -6.05 -5.93 -6.99
C ILE A 81 -5.83 -6.57 -8.37
N TYR A 82 -4.60 -6.57 -8.88
CA TYR A 82 -4.30 -6.84 -10.29
C TYR A 82 -3.71 -8.23 -10.59
N SER A 83 -3.29 -9.00 -9.58
CA SER A 83 -2.70 -10.31 -9.84
C SER A 83 -3.74 -11.41 -10.08
N ASP A 84 -3.37 -12.40 -10.90
CA ASP A 84 -4.08 -13.67 -10.98
C ASP A 84 -3.62 -14.61 -9.86
N PHE A 85 -4.56 -14.97 -8.97
CA PHE A 85 -4.36 -15.90 -7.86
C PHE A 85 -4.90 -17.32 -8.13
N THR A 86 -5.42 -17.59 -9.32
CA THR A 86 -6.05 -18.87 -9.66
C THR A 86 -5.05 -20.00 -9.98
N ASN A 87 -3.79 -19.67 -10.27
CA ASN A 87 -2.76 -20.60 -10.78
C ASN A 87 -1.61 -20.88 -9.80
N GLN A 88 -1.89 -21.24 -8.55
CA GLN A 88 -0.90 -21.56 -7.48
C GLN A 88 0.08 -20.42 -7.09
N ARG A 89 0.06 -19.29 -7.79
CA ARG A 89 0.83 -18.09 -7.46
C ARG A 89 0.23 -17.45 -6.21
N THR A 90 1.04 -17.34 -5.16
CA THR A 90 0.63 -16.76 -3.88
C THR A 90 1.05 -15.30 -3.82
N LEU A 91 0.41 -14.52 -2.94
CA LEU A 91 0.86 -13.16 -2.63
C LEU A 91 2.35 -13.12 -2.28
N THR A 92 2.87 -14.12 -1.55
CA THR A 92 4.30 -14.21 -1.20
C THR A 92 5.18 -14.24 -2.45
N TYR A 93 4.81 -15.01 -3.47
CA TYR A 93 5.56 -15.11 -4.71
C TYR A 93 5.65 -13.77 -5.46
N TYR A 94 4.53 -13.03 -5.54
CA TYR A 94 4.52 -11.71 -6.18
C TYR A 94 5.37 -10.70 -5.41
N LEU A 95 5.26 -10.69 -4.08
CA LEU A 95 6.04 -9.78 -3.24
C LEU A 95 7.55 -10.05 -3.32
N GLU A 96 7.98 -11.30 -3.41
CA GLU A 96 9.39 -11.64 -3.60
C GLU A 96 9.96 -11.12 -4.93
N ARG A 97 9.12 -11.04 -5.97
CA ARG A 97 9.53 -10.55 -7.29
C ARG A 97 9.53 -9.03 -7.41
N GLU A 98 8.53 -8.37 -6.81
CA GLU A 98 8.19 -6.96 -7.09
C GLU A 98 8.63 -5.99 -5.97
N SER A 99 8.98 -6.50 -4.78
CA SER A 99 9.29 -5.62 -3.63
C SER A 99 10.58 -4.81 -3.75
N ALA A 100 11.53 -5.21 -4.61
CA ALA A 100 12.83 -4.55 -4.70
C ALA A 100 12.76 -3.14 -5.34
N PHE A 101 11.77 -2.89 -6.20
CA PHE A 101 11.63 -1.65 -6.96
C PHE A 101 10.44 -0.79 -6.52
N ALA A 102 9.56 -1.34 -5.67
CA ALA A 102 8.32 -0.71 -5.23
C ALA A 102 8.48 0.74 -4.75
N TYR A 103 9.55 1.10 -4.03
CA TYR A 103 9.75 2.48 -3.59
C TYR A 103 10.13 3.43 -4.72
N GLN A 104 11.00 2.99 -5.64
CA GLN A 104 11.40 3.81 -6.78
C GLN A 104 10.22 4.03 -7.72
N ASP A 105 9.52 2.95 -8.09
CA ASP A 105 8.34 2.98 -8.96
C ASP A 105 7.26 3.90 -8.36
N TYR A 106 7.05 3.82 -7.04
CA TYR A 106 6.09 4.65 -6.32
C TYR A 106 6.39 6.16 -6.40
N ILE A 107 7.67 6.55 -6.38
CA ILE A 107 8.06 7.96 -6.51
C ILE A 107 7.97 8.42 -7.96
N GLU A 108 8.42 7.59 -8.91
CA GLU A 108 8.44 7.92 -10.34
C GLU A 108 7.02 8.08 -10.92
N ASP A 109 6.09 7.22 -10.50
CA ASP A 109 4.72 7.18 -11.00
C ASP A 109 3.68 7.69 -9.99
N ILE A 110 4.06 8.59 -9.07
CA ILE A 110 3.16 9.11 -8.03
C ILE A 110 1.84 9.68 -8.58
N GLN A 111 1.84 10.21 -9.81
CA GLN A 111 0.63 10.69 -10.47
C GLN A 111 -0.39 9.57 -10.69
N HIS A 112 0.06 8.36 -11.03
CA HIS A 112 -0.81 7.20 -11.23
C HIS A 112 -1.43 6.74 -9.91
N TYR A 113 -0.64 6.77 -8.83
CA TYR A 113 -1.06 6.34 -7.49
C TYR A 113 -1.93 7.36 -6.75
N ALA A 114 -1.80 8.63 -7.08
CA ALA A 114 -2.38 9.73 -6.34
C ALA A 114 -3.90 9.62 -6.18
N ASP A 115 -4.61 9.36 -7.28
CA ASP A 115 -6.08 9.36 -7.29
C ASP A 115 -6.66 8.21 -6.44
N ASP A 116 -6.12 7.00 -6.61
CA ASP A 116 -6.61 5.78 -5.97
C ASP A 116 -6.23 5.69 -4.49
N PHE A 117 -5.08 6.27 -4.09
CA PHE A 117 -4.51 6.09 -2.75
C PHE A 117 -4.50 7.35 -1.87
N GLN A 118 -5.00 8.51 -2.33
CA GLN A 118 -5.05 9.75 -1.54
C GLN A 118 -5.78 9.64 -0.18
N GLN A 119 -6.69 8.69 -0.02
CA GLN A 119 -7.45 8.53 1.22
C GLN A 119 -6.66 7.77 2.29
N ILE A 120 -5.59 7.05 1.91
CA ILE A 120 -4.84 6.16 2.82
C ILE A 120 -3.35 6.52 2.95
N GLY A 121 -2.76 7.11 1.91
CA GLY A 121 -1.32 7.44 1.85
C GLY A 121 -1.00 8.90 2.13
N ILE A 122 0.23 9.16 2.59
CA ILE A 122 0.80 10.47 2.85
C ILE A 122 1.19 11.15 1.54
N LEU A 123 2.00 10.49 0.72
CA LEU A 123 2.51 11.05 -0.53
C LEU A 123 1.41 11.27 -1.60
N PRO A 124 0.44 10.35 -1.82
CA PRO A 124 -0.64 10.50 -2.78
C PRO A 124 -1.50 11.70 -2.40
N LYS A 125 -1.83 11.82 -1.10
CA LYS A 125 -2.55 12.97 -0.57
C LYS A 125 -1.77 14.27 -0.75
N PHE A 126 -0.49 14.29 -0.40
CA PHE A 126 0.35 15.46 -0.56
C PHE A 126 0.40 15.92 -2.03
N TYR A 127 0.58 14.98 -2.96
CA TYR A 127 0.60 15.24 -4.40
C TYR A 127 -0.73 15.83 -4.88
N MET A 128 -1.86 15.24 -4.48
CA MET A 128 -3.19 15.76 -4.83
C MET A 128 -3.44 17.16 -4.29
N GLU A 129 -3.03 17.45 -3.06
CA GLU A 129 -3.29 18.73 -2.40
C GLU A 129 -2.36 19.86 -2.85
N ASN A 130 -1.14 19.55 -3.33
CA ASN A 130 -0.10 20.56 -3.56
C ASN A 130 0.39 20.63 -5.01
N VAL A 131 0.18 19.58 -5.81
CA VAL A 131 0.61 19.55 -7.22
C VAL A 131 -0.58 19.61 -8.16
N VAL A 132 -1.58 18.75 -7.97
CA VAL A 132 -2.76 18.68 -8.87
C VAL A 132 -3.79 19.75 -8.54
N ASN A 133 -4.18 19.85 -7.27
CA ASN A 133 -5.17 20.81 -6.78
C ASN A 133 -4.56 21.74 -5.73
N PRO A 134 -3.54 22.55 -6.07
CA PRO A 134 -2.93 23.44 -5.09
C PRO A 134 -4.01 24.35 -4.51
N LYS A 135 -4.31 24.16 -3.21
CA LYS A 135 -5.14 25.10 -2.48
C LYS A 135 -4.40 26.43 -2.46
N LYS A 136 -4.95 27.41 -3.19
CA LYS A 136 -4.53 28.82 -3.11
C LYS A 136 -4.83 29.40 -1.74
#